data_AF-A0A6G0XBL4-F1
#
_entry.id   AF-A0A6G0XBL4-F1
#
_cell.length_a   1.000
_cell.length_b   1.000
_cell.length_c   1.000
_cell.angle_alpha   90.00
_cell.angle_beta   90.00
_cell.angle_gamma   90.00
#
_symmetry.space_group_name_H-M   'P 1'
#
loop_
_entity.id
_entity.type
_entity.pdbx_description
1 polymer ?
#
loop_
_entity_poly.entity_id
_entity_poly.type
_entity_poly.pdbx_seq_one_letter_code
_entity_poly.pdbx_strand_id
1 'polypeptide(L)'
;MSSAKAKPTATRRGSRSDERDDRKDPLASRQLSSLDDLDTYMEKLYEEELESKLDGITQILNLSEYAANIEMLVQNEALMCLLSRVLNDEYKKSYDFTLHLMRIFWCYSNFLQLHPILTNYRIGAITLKIVDFEVKRHQLRLEEEKILEGKTQNDPEVLAKLKAEKKKNKKKAKKQDQLLYDVTRRT
;
A
#
# COMPACT_ATOMS: atom_id res chain seq x y z
N MET A 1 -62.75 16.40 42.88
CA MET A 1 -63.35 16.57 41.54
C MET A 1 -62.72 17.79 40.86
N SER A 2 -62.44 17.67 39.57
CA SER A 2 -61.97 18.68 38.60
C SER A 2 -60.55 19.26 38.71
N SER A 3 -59.77 18.83 37.71
CA SER A 3 -58.52 19.37 37.19
C SER A 3 -58.63 20.79 36.63
N ALA A 4 -57.54 21.55 36.75
CA ALA A 4 -57.13 22.52 35.73
C ALA A 4 -55.60 22.47 35.59
N LYS A 5 -55.13 22.14 34.40
CA LYS A 5 -53.72 21.87 34.05
C LYS A 5 -53.12 23.13 33.43
N ALA A 6 -52.16 23.75 34.09
CA ALA A 6 -51.32 24.82 33.54
C ALA A 6 -49.96 24.24 33.08
N LYS A 7 -49.51 24.61 31.87
CA LYS A 7 -48.17 24.30 31.33
C LYS A 7 -47.08 25.03 32.13
N PRO A 8 -45.85 24.47 32.16
CA PRO A 8 -44.78 25.24 31.52
C PRO A 8 -43.77 24.40 30.72
N THR A 9 -43.40 24.99 29.57
CA THR A 9 -42.03 25.19 29.07
C THR A 9 -40.98 24.10 29.35
N ALA A 10 -40.70 23.27 28.34
CA ALA A 10 -39.50 22.44 28.30
C ALA A 10 -38.65 22.81 27.07
N THR A 11 -37.49 23.35 27.38
CA THR A 11 -36.41 23.81 26.51
C THR A 11 -35.94 22.72 25.55
N ARG A 12 -35.76 23.10 24.27
CA ARG A 12 -35.10 22.33 23.20
C ARG A 12 -33.80 21.67 23.70
N ARG A 13 -33.78 20.34 23.79
CA ARG A 13 -32.54 19.55 23.88
C ARG A 13 -32.18 19.13 22.44
N GLY A 14 -31.25 19.87 21.84
CA GLY A 14 -30.62 19.47 20.60
C GLY A 14 -29.80 18.21 20.85
N SER A 15 -30.16 17.13 20.17
CA SER A 15 -29.35 15.91 20.10
C SER A 15 -28.08 16.23 19.32
N ARG A 16 -26.98 16.51 20.03
CA ARG A 16 -25.64 16.45 19.45
C ARG A 16 -25.36 14.98 19.16
N SER A 17 -25.49 14.60 17.89
CA SER A 17 -24.91 13.38 17.38
C SER A 17 -23.40 13.46 17.60
N ASP A 18 -22.88 12.63 18.51
CA ASP A 18 -21.47 12.27 18.57
C ASP A 18 -21.07 11.70 17.20
N GLU A 19 -20.55 12.54 16.32
CA GLU A 19 -19.76 12.11 15.18
C GLU A 19 -18.47 11.49 15.75
N ARG A 20 -18.57 10.20 16.08
CA ARG A 20 -17.42 9.37 16.35
C ARG A 20 -16.57 9.35 15.08
N ASP A 21 -15.47 10.09 15.17
CA ASP A 21 -14.32 10.09 14.29
C ASP A 21 -13.88 8.63 14.04
N ASP A 22 -14.38 8.04 12.94
CA ASP A 22 -13.97 6.75 12.37
C ASP A 22 -12.52 6.86 11.84
N ARG A 23 -11.59 7.16 12.74
CA ARG A 23 -10.18 6.85 12.54
C ARG A 23 -10.08 5.33 12.54
N LYS A 24 -10.29 4.73 11.35
CA LYS A 24 -9.94 3.35 11.05
C LYS A 24 -8.55 3.10 11.61
N ASP A 25 -8.47 2.30 12.67
CA ASP A 25 -7.22 1.77 13.17
C ASP A 25 -6.58 0.96 12.03
N PRO A 26 -5.38 1.33 11.53
CA PRO A 26 -4.69 0.58 10.48
C PRO A 26 -4.44 -0.89 10.84
N LEU A 27 -4.48 -1.23 12.14
CA LEU A 27 -4.35 -2.59 12.63
C LEU A 27 -5.69 -3.36 12.61
N ALA A 28 -6.84 -2.68 12.62
CA ALA A 28 -8.16 -3.32 12.54
C ALA A 28 -8.50 -3.78 11.11
N SER A 29 -7.93 -3.17 10.08
CA SER A 29 -8.01 -3.67 8.69
C SER A 29 -7.13 -4.89 8.42
N ARG A 30 -6.36 -5.36 9.41
CA ARG A 30 -5.48 -6.54 9.33
C ARG A 30 -6.23 -7.86 9.53
N GLN A 31 -7.56 -7.80 9.56
CA GLN A 31 -8.53 -8.85 9.89
C GLN A 31 -9.31 -9.13 8.58
N LEU A 32 -9.35 -10.28 7.89
CA LEU A 32 -9.09 -11.70 8.18
C LEU A 32 -8.59 -12.40 6.90
N SER A 33 -7.34 -12.26 6.50
CA SER A 33 -6.84 -13.10 5.40
C SER A 33 -6.68 -14.52 5.93
N SER A 34 -7.33 -15.49 5.29
CA SER A 34 -7.23 -16.92 5.63
C SER A 34 -6.32 -17.63 4.64
N LEU A 35 -5.57 -18.63 5.12
CA LEU A 35 -4.81 -19.50 4.24
C LEU A 35 -5.71 -20.38 3.36
N ASP A 36 -6.92 -20.68 3.82
CA ASP A 36 -7.90 -21.47 3.07
C ASP A 36 -8.35 -20.78 1.77
N ASP A 37 -8.25 -19.45 1.72
CA ASP A 37 -8.64 -18.63 0.58
C ASP A 37 -7.44 -18.26 -0.32
N LEU A 38 -6.26 -18.85 -0.11
CA LEU A 38 -5.03 -18.48 -0.81
C LEU A 38 -5.18 -18.56 -2.34
N ASP A 39 -5.83 -19.61 -2.85
CA ASP A 39 -6.07 -19.79 -4.28
C ASP A 39 -6.92 -18.64 -4.85
N THR A 40 -7.97 -18.22 -4.15
CA THR A 40 -8.79 -17.06 -4.52
C THR A 40 -7.96 -15.78 -4.59
N TYR A 41 -7.00 -15.59 -3.67
CA TYR A 41 -6.13 -14.41 -3.70
C TYR A 41 -5.12 -14.47 -4.85
N MET A 42 -4.66 -15.67 -5.22
CA MET A 42 -3.81 -15.89 -6.39
C MET A 42 -4.54 -15.63 -7.70
N GLU A 43 -5.81 -16.06 -7.81
CA GLU A 43 -6.67 -15.82 -8.98
C GLU A 43 -6.79 -14.34 -9.31
N LYS A 44 -6.98 -13.48 -8.29
CA LYS A 44 -7.05 -12.01 -8.46
C LYS A 44 -5.82 -11.42 -9.15
N LEU A 45 -4.64 -12.04 -9.04
CA LEU A 45 -3.43 -11.53 -9.69
C LEU A 45 -3.43 -11.74 -11.22
N TYR A 46 -4.32 -12.59 -11.73
CA TYR A 46 -4.52 -12.80 -13.17
C TYR A 46 -5.53 -11.85 -13.80
N GLU A 47 -6.35 -11.15 -13.01
CA GLU A 47 -7.34 -10.20 -13.51
C GLU A 47 -6.70 -9.01 -14.22
N GLU A 48 -7.42 -8.30 -15.10
CA GLU A 48 -6.87 -7.13 -15.78
C GLU A 48 -6.88 -5.87 -14.90
N GLU A 49 -7.84 -5.79 -13.98
CA GLU A 49 -8.07 -4.63 -13.14
C GLU A 49 -7.04 -4.53 -12.01
N LEU A 50 -6.35 -3.38 -11.95
CA LEU A 50 -5.31 -3.14 -10.95
C LEU A 50 -5.87 -3.15 -9.52
N GLU A 51 -7.11 -2.72 -9.32
CA GLU A 51 -7.74 -2.71 -7.99
C GLU A 51 -7.92 -4.13 -7.44
N SER A 52 -8.38 -5.06 -8.28
CA SER A 52 -8.51 -6.47 -7.89
C SER A 52 -7.15 -7.12 -7.62
N LYS A 53 -6.15 -6.87 -8.47
CA LYS A 53 -4.78 -7.31 -8.21
C LYS A 53 -4.25 -6.77 -6.88
N LEU A 54 -4.51 -5.49 -6.61
CA LEU A 54 -4.05 -4.83 -5.39
C LEU A 54 -4.72 -5.45 -4.15
N ASP A 55 -6.00 -5.81 -4.24
CA ASP A 55 -6.69 -6.54 -3.18
C ASP A 55 -6.07 -7.93 -2.96
N GLY A 56 -5.91 -8.73 -4.02
CA GLY A 56 -5.29 -10.06 -3.95
C GLY A 56 -3.89 -10.04 -3.33
N ILE A 57 -3.02 -9.11 -3.76
CA ILE A 57 -1.67 -9.01 -3.19
C ILE A 57 -1.67 -8.50 -1.74
N THR A 58 -2.64 -7.66 -1.38
CA THR A 58 -2.79 -7.17 0.01
C THR A 58 -3.13 -8.33 0.94
N GLN A 59 -4.03 -9.22 0.52
CA GLN A 59 -4.39 -10.41 1.28
C GLN A 59 -3.19 -11.36 1.45
N ILE A 60 -2.43 -11.61 0.38
CA ILE A 60 -1.21 -12.43 0.43
C ILE A 60 -0.16 -11.79 1.36
N LEU A 61 -0.03 -10.46 1.33
CA LEU A 61 0.88 -9.75 2.24
C LEU A 61 0.45 -9.90 3.70
N ASN A 62 -0.85 -9.75 4.00
CA ASN A 62 -1.37 -9.95 5.35
C ASN A 62 -1.03 -11.34 5.88
N LEU A 63 -1.16 -12.38 5.05
CA LEU A 63 -0.73 -13.74 5.39
C LEU A 63 0.78 -13.83 5.65
N SER A 64 1.58 -13.19 4.79
CA SER A 64 3.06 -13.20 4.84
C SER A 64 3.63 -12.46 6.05
N GLU A 65 2.90 -11.49 6.61
CA GLU A 65 3.30 -10.77 7.81
C GLU A 65 3.21 -11.63 9.09
N TYR A 66 2.51 -12.77 9.05
CA TYR A 66 2.45 -13.71 10.15
C TYR A 66 3.45 -14.86 9.92
N ALA A 67 4.50 -14.90 10.75
CA ALA A 67 5.63 -15.80 10.55
C ALA A 67 5.25 -17.29 10.46
N ALA A 68 4.20 -17.73 11.18
CA ALA A 68 3.76 -19.12 11.15
C ALA A 68 3.17 -19.55 9.80
N ASN A 69 2.73 -18.60 8.97
CA ASN A 69 2.20 -18.90 7.63
C ASN A 69 3.31 -19.03 6.58
N ILE A 70 4.49 -18.43 6.82
CA ILE A 70 5.54 -18.26 5.80
C ILE A 70 6.01 -19.60 5.26
N GLU A 71 6.17 -20.61 6.10
CA GLU A 71 6.61 -21.94 5.67
C GLU A 71 5.65 -22.54 4.63
N MET A 72 4.34 -22.53 4.89
CA MET A 72 3.34 -23.02 3.94
C MET A 72 3.28 -22.17 2.67
N LEU A 73 3.39 -20.85 2.78
CA LEU A 73 3.37 -19.96 1.62
C LEU A 73 4.56 -20.19 0.69
N VAL A 74 5.77 -20.37 1.26
CA VAL A 74 6.99 -20.55 0.47
C VAL A 74 7.10 -21.97 -0.10
N GLN A 75 6.54 -22.98 0.58
CA GLN A 75 6.43 -24.35 0.05
C GLN A 75 5.43 -24.46 -1.11
N ASN A 76 4.50 -23.51 -1.25
CA ASN A 76 3.61 -23.44 -2.40
C ASN A 76 4.38 -22.90 -3.63
N GLU A 77 4.91 -23.81 -4.45
CA GLU A 77 5.67 -23.46 -5.66
C GLU A 77 4.85 -22.63 -6.66
N ALA A 78 3.54 -22.87 -6.77
CA ALA A 78 2.67 -22.14 -7.68
C ALA A 78 2.55 -20.66 -7.27
N LEU A 79 2.39 -20.40 -5.97
CA LEU A 79 2.41 -19.05 -5.41
C LEU A 79 3.76 -18.37 -5.67
N MET A 80 4.87 -19.05 -5.36
CA MET A 80 6.21 -18.48 -5.54
C MET A 80 6.53 -18.18 -7.02
N CYS A 81 6.13 -19.06 -7.94
CA CYS A 81 6.22 -18.82 -9.38
C CYS A 81 5.39 -17.61 -9.80
N LEU A 82 4.15 -17.52 -9.31
CA LEU A 82 3.25 -16.41 -9.63
C LEU A 82 3.81 -15.08 -9.14
N LEU A 83 4.20 -14.98 -7.86
CA LEU A 83 4.71 -13.75 -7.26
C LEU A 83 6.01 -13.29 -7.92
N SER A 84 6.95 -14.20 -8.21
CA SER A 84 8.19 -13.85 -8.90
C SER A 84 7.97 -13.34 -10.32
N ARG A 85 7.07 -13.98 -11.08
CA ARG A 85 6.67 -13.54 -12.42
C ARG A 85 6.00 -12.17 -12.41
N VAL A 86 4.98 -11.99 -11.55
CA VAL A 86 4.24 -10.72 -11.43
C VAL A 86 5.17 -9.60 -10.99
N LEU A 87 6.10 -9.87 -10.06
CA LEU A 87 7.10 -8.88 -9.66
C LEU A 87 8.04 -8.51 -10.82
N ASN A 88 8.47 -9.48 -11.62
CA ASN A 88 9.36 -9.20 -12.75
C ASN A 88 8.66 -8.49 -13.93
N ASP A 89 7.38 -8.73 -14.14
CA ASP A 89 6.66 -8.26 -15.33
C ASP A 89 5.89 -6.95 -15.07
N GLU A 90 5.40 -6.73 -13.85
CA GLU A 90 4.44 -5.66 -13.54
C GLU A 90 4.96 -4.57 -12.59
N TYR A 91 6.23 -4.63 -12.16
CA TYR A 91 6.81 -3.67 -11.20
C TYR A 91 6.77 -2.19 -11.64
N LYS A 92 6.58 -1.92 -12.94
CA LYS A 92 6.53 -0.56 -13.47
C LYS A 92 5.13 0.08 -13.39
N LYS A 93 4.07 -0.73 -13.23
CA LYS A 93 2.68 -0.29 -13.39
C LYS A 93 2.19 0.55 -12.21
N SER A 94 2.39 0.04 -11.00
CA SER A 94 1.89 0.68 -9.78
C SER A 94 2.92 0.59 -8.66
N TYR A 95 3.19 1.74 -8.04
CA TYR A 95 4.08 1.82 -6.89
C TYR A 95 3.52 1.04 -5.70
N ASP A 96 2.23 1.24 -5.38
CA ASP A 96 1.62 0.58 -4.22
C ASP A 96 1.59 -0.94 -4.44
N PHE A 97 1.27 -1.41 -5.66
CA PHE A 97 1.29 -2.84 -5.98
C PHE A 97 2.69 -3.47 -5.86
N THR A 98 3.70 -2.83 -6.44
CA THR A 98 5.10 -3.26 -6.36
C THR A 98 5.60 -3.27 -4.92
N LEU A 99 5.17 -2.28 -4.13
CA LEU A 99 5.52 -2.19 -2.72
C LEU A 99 4.96 -3.39 -1.93
N HIS A 100 3.71 -3.81 -2.18
CA HIS A 100 3.14 -4.99 -1.51
C HIS A 100 3.94 -6.27 -1.84
N LEU A 101 4.26 -6.49 -3.12
CA LEU A 101 5.11 -7.60 -3.55
C LEU A 101 6.50 -7.57 -2.88
N MET A 102 7.15 -6.41 -2.87
CA MET A 102 8.45 -6.22 -2.24
C MET A 102 8.39 -6.51 -0.74
N ARG A 103 7.30 -6.13 -0.06
CA ARG A 103 7.10 -6.41 1.36
C ARG A 103 6.92 -7.90 1.64
N ILE A 104 6.24 -8.65 0.77
CA ILE A 104 6.12 -10.12 0.89
C ILE A 104 7.51 -10.76 0.87
N PHE A 105 8.33 -10.45 -0.13
CA PHE A 105 9.67 -11.02 -0.22
C PHE A 105 10.59 -10.54 0.91
N TRP A 106 10.39 -9.34 1.42
CA TRP A 106 11.08 -8.86 2.62
C TRP A 106 10.71 -9.69 3.85
N CYS A 107 9.43 -10.01 4.06
CA CYS A 107 8.99 -10.92 5.14
C CYS A 107 9.72 -12.27 5.07
N TYR A 108 9.87 -12.83 3.88
CA TYR A 108 10.59 -14.10 3.68
C TYR A 108 12.10 -13.96 3.88
N SER A 109 12.69 -12.83 3.46
CA SER A 109 14.12 -12.57 3.59
C SER A 109 14.61 -12.44 5.04
N ASN A 110 13.71 -12.24 6.00
CA ASN A 110 14.07 -12.21 7.42
C ASN A 110 14.56 -13.58 7.94
N PHE A 111 14.32 -14.65 7.19
CA PHE A 111 14.71 -16.02 7.52
C PHE A 111 15.85 -16.47 6.60
N LEU A 112 17.05 -16.64 7.15
CA LEU A 112 18.24 -17.03 6.39
C LEU A 112 18.06 -18.35 5.61
N GLN A 113 17.32 -19.30 6.18
CA GLN A 113 17.01 -20.58 5.55
C GLN A 113 16.20 -20.45 4.25
N LEU A 114 15.49 -19.33 4.05
CA LEU A 114 14.70 -19.08 2.84
C LEU A 114 15.52 -18.38 1.75
N HIS A 115 16.73 -17.87 2.04
CA HIS A 115 17.56 -17.15 1.06
C HIS A 115 17.92 -17.98 -0.19
N PRO A 116 18.23 -19.30 -0.09
CA PRO A 116 18.44 -20.13 -1.28
C PRO A 116 17.20 -20.20 -2.16
N ILE A 117 16.00 -20.28 -1.56
CA ILE A 117 14.73 -20.32 -2.29
C ILE A 117 14.51 -18.98 -3.03
N LEU A 118 14.70 -17.85 -2.33
CA LEU A 118 14.62 -16.52 -2.96
C LEU A 118 15.63 -16.34 -4.10
N THR A 119 16.80 -16.94 -3.98
CA THR A 119 17.83 -16.94 -5.03
C THR A 119 17.38 -17.75 -6.25
N ASN A 120 16.78 -18.92 -6.05
CA ASN A 120 16.25 -19.77 -7.13
C ASN A 120 15.19 -19.03 -7.96
N TYR A 121 14.30 -18.28 -7.31
CA TYR A 121 13.31 -17.42 -7.98
C TYR A 121 13.88 -16.09 -8.49
N ARG A 122 15.19 -15.88 -8.39
CA ARG A 122 15.91 -14.67 -8.85
C ARG A 122 15.41 -13.37 -8.21
N ILE A 123 14.84 -13.45 -7.00
CA ILE A 123 14.21 -12.30 -6.33
C ILE A 123 15.22 -11.16 -6.15
N GLY A 124 16.45 -11.45 -5.72
CA GLY A 124 17.48 -10.42 -5.56
C GLY A 124 17.83 -9.67 -6.85
N ALA A 125 17.91 -10.37 -7.98
CA ALA A 125 18.17 -9.74 -9.28
C ALA A 125 16.99 -8.86 -9.73
N ILE A 126 15.75 -9.31 -9.49
CA ILE A 126 14.54 -8.53 -9.79
C ILE A 126 14.49 -7.28 -8.91
N THR A 127 14.78 -7.41 -7.61
CA THR A 127 14.85 -6.28 -6.67
C THR A 127 15.83 -5.21 -7.15
N LEU A 128 17.03 -5.59 -7.60
CA LEU A 128 18.00 -4.62 -8.14
C LEU A 128 17.48 -3.88 -9.38
N LYS A 129 16.76 -4.58 -10.29
CA LYS A 129 16.11 -3.94 -11.45
C LYS A 129 15.03 -2.93 -11.02
N ILE A 130 14.25 -3.27 -9.99
CA ILE A 130 13.21 -2.39 -9.45
C ILE A 130 13.85 -1.13 -8.84
N VAL A 131 14.93 -1.28 -8.08
CA VAL A 131 15.67 -0.15 -7.50
C VAL A 131 16.20 0.77 -8.61
N ASP A 132 16.86 0.23 -9.63
CA ASP A 132 17.36 1.02 -10.77
C ASP A 132 16.23 1.77 -11.48
N PHE A 133 15.10 1.09 -11.72
CA PHE A 133 13.92 1.72 -12.31
C PHE A 133 13.37 2.86 -11.44
N GLU A 134 13.26 2.66 -10.13
CA GLU A 134 12.75 3.68 -9.20
C GLU A 134 13.67 4.90 -9.08
N VAL A 135 14.99 4.69 -9.13
CA VAL A 135 15.99 5.77 -9.17
C VAL A 135 15.79 6.61 -10.43
N LYS A 136 15.71 5.99 -11.62
CA LYS A 136 15.47 6.69 -12.89
C LYS A 136 14.14 7.42 -12.89
N ARG A 137 13.08 6.77 -12.39
CA ARG A 137 11.74 7.35 -12.27
C ARG A 137 11.72 8.56 -11.33
N HIS A 138 12.51 8.55 -10.27
CA HIS A 138 12.67 9.69 -9.38
C HIS A 138 13.42 10.84 -10.07
N GLN A 139 14.49 10.53 -10.80
CA GLN A 139 15.29 11.52 -11.52
C GLN A 139 14.46 12.25 -12.58
N LEU A 140 13.65 11.53 -13.35
CA LEU A 140 12.71 12.12 -14.33
C LEU A 140 11.74 13.10 -13.66
N ARG A 141 11.15 12.75 -12.51
CA ARG A 141 10.25 13.65 -11.78
C ARG A 141 10.92 14.94 -11.34
N LEU A 142 12.21 14.90 -10.96
CA LEU A 142 12.96 16.10 -10.60
C LEU A 142 13.21 16.99 -11.82
N GLU A 143 13.45 16.39 -12.98
CA GLU A 143 13.62 17.14 -14.25
C GLU A 143 12.30 17.80 -14.69
N GLU A 144 11.19 17.07 -14.63
CA GLU A 144 9.85 17.60 -14.91
C GLU A 144 9.50 18.78 -14.00
N GLU A 145 9.80 18.68 -12.69
CA GLU A 145 9.61 19.76 -11.73
C GLU A 145 10.42 21.01 -12.09
N LYS A 146 11.71 20.86 -12.46
CA LYS A 146 12.57 21.97 -12.90
C LYS A 146 12.06 22.64 -14.18
N ILE A 147 11.58 21.85 -15.13
CA ILE A 147 11.00 22.38 -16.38
C ILE A 147 9.74 23.18 -16.10
N LEU A 148 8.87 22.69 -15.22
CA LEU A 148 7.66 23.40 -14.79
C LEU A 148 8.00 24.69 -14.03
N GLU A 149 9.01 24.69 -13.17
CA GLU A 149 9.53 25.90 -12.51
C GLU A 149 9.99 26.95 -13.52
N GLY A 150 10.76 26.56 -14.54
CA GLY A 150 11.21 27.48 -15.59
C GLY A 150 10.07 28.09 -16.40
N LYS A 151 8.95 27.36 -16.58
CA LYS A 151 7.75 27.82 -17.31
C LYS A 151 6.78 28.64 -16.46
N THR A 152 6.99 28.69 -15.14
CA THR A 152 6.06 29.33 -14.18
C THR A 152 5.94 30.85 -14.37
N GLN A 153 6.93 31.49 -15.01
CA GLN A 153 6.90 32.94 -15.28
C GLN A 153 5.85 33.36 -16.32
N ASN A 154 5.31 32.43 -17.12
CA ASN A 154 4.53 32.76 -18.30
C ASN A 154 3.02 32.43 -18.18
N ASP A 155 2.59 31.63 -17.20
CA ASP A 155 1.20 31.15 -17.14
C ASP A 155 0.76 30.76 -15.70
N PRO A 156 -0.30 31.38 -15.14
CA PRO A 156 -0.87 31.02 -13.84
C PRO A 156 -1.43 29.58 -13.78
N GLU A 157 -1.81 28.96 -14.92
CA GLU A 157 -2.24 27.55 -14.97
C GLU A 157 -1.06 26.60 -14.70
N VAL A 158 0.12 26.93 -15.23
CA VAL A 158 1.36 26.17 -15.01
C VAL A 158 1.81 26.25 -13.55
N LEU A 159 1.63 27.41 -12.89
CA LEU A 159 1.89 27.56 -11.45
C LEU A 159 0.99 26.64 -10.61
N ALA A 160 -0.29 26.51 -10.97
CA ALA A 160 -1.22 25.61 -10.28
C ALA A 160 -0.83 24.13 -10.46
N LYS A 161 -0.44 23.73 -11.68
CA LYS A 161 0.07 22.39 -11.98
C LYS A 161 1.32 22.06 -11.18
N LEU A 162 2.32 22.96 -11.18
CA LEU A 162 3.55 22.81 -10.38
C LEU A 162 3.24 22.62 -8.89
N LYS A 163 2.37 23.45 -8.30
CA LYS A 163 1.99 23.31 -6.87
C LYS A 163 1.32 21.96 -6.59
N ALA A 164 0.46 21.48 -7.48
CA ALA A 164 -0.20 20.18 -7.34
C ALA A 164 0.81 19.01 -7.45
N GLU A 165 1.73 19.08 -8.42
CA GLU A 165 2.82 18.13 -8.65
C GLU A 165 3.72 18.02 -7.41
N LYS A 166 4.22 19.15 -6.91
CA LYS A 166 5.06 19.22 -5.68
C LYS A 166 4.35 18.64 -4.47
N LYS A 167 3.05 18.93 -4.32
CA LYS A 167 2.24 18.38 -3.21
C LYS A 167 2.11 16.85 -3.33
N LYS A 168 1.91 16.31 -4.54
CA LYS A 168 1.88 14.86 -4.79
C LYS A 168 3.24 14.21 -4.53
N ASN A 169 4.32 14.80 -5.04
CA ASN A 169 5.69 14.29 -4.83
C ASN A 169 6.08 14.29 -3.35
N LYS A 170 5.75 15.36 -2.60
CA LYS A 170 5.98 15.41 -1.14
C LYS A 170 5.23 14.32 -0.37
N LYS A 171 3.99 13.99 -0.78
CA LYS A 171 3.24 12.86 -0.17
C LYS A 171 3.92 11.51 -0.45
N LYS A 172 4.42 11.30 -1.66
CA LYS A 172 5.16 10.07 -2.03
C LYS A 172 6.46 9.94 -1.23
N ALA A 173 7.23 11.02 -1.11
CA ALA A 173 8.45 11.05 -0.29
C ALA A 173 8.17 10.69 1.17
N LYS A 174 7.16 11.31 1.78
CA LYS A 174 6.75 10.96 3.16
C LYS A 174 6.38 9.48 3.33
N LYS A 175 5.69 8.87 2.36
CA LYS A 175 5.38 7.43 2.39
C LYS A 175 6.65 6.58 2.33
N GLN A 176 7.64 6.98 1.52
CA GLN A 176 8.93 6.30 1.43
C GLN A 176 9.74 6.42 2.72
N ASP A 177 9.81 7.62 3.30
CA ASP A 177 10.52 7.87 4.56
C ASP A 177 9.91 7.08 5.72
N GLN A 178 8.57 7.03 5.78
CA GLN A 178 7.85 6.23 6.77
C GLN A 178 8.20 4.74 6.62
N LEU A 179 8.24 4.23 5.39
CA LEU A 179 8.58 2.84 5.13
C LEU A 179 10.02 2.51 5.56
N LEU A 180 10.97 3.40 5.25
CA LEU A 180 12.36 3.27 5.68
C LEU A 180 12.45 3.20 7.21
N TYR A 181 11.73 4.09 7.90
CA TYR A 181 11.69 4.12 9.36
C TYR A 181 11.11 2.84 9.97
N ASP A 182 10.06 2.28 9.36
CA ASP A 182 9.41 1.05 9.84
C ASP A 182 10.29 -0.19 9.60
N VAL A 183 11.03 -0.24 8.49
CA VAL A 183 11.99 -1.32 8.21
C VAL A 183 13.15 -1.27 9.21
N THR A 184 13.73 -0.09 9.47
CA THR A 184 14.87 0.08 10.38
C THR A 184 14.54 -0.25 11.85
N ARG A 185 13.27 -0.16 12.28
CA ARG A 185 12.88 -0.57 13.63
C ARG A 185 12.64 -2.08 13.79
N ARG A 186 12.50 -2.83 12.69
CA ARG A 186 12.21 -4.27 12.70
C ARG A 186 13.45 -5.14 12.48
N THR A 187 14.54 -4.56 11.99
CA THR A 187 15.89 -5.16 11.91
C THR A 187 16.69 -4.85 13.16
#